data_AF-N1J8Z2-F1
#
_entry.id   AF-N1J8Z2-F1
#
_cell.length_a   1.000
_cell.length_b   1.000
_cell.length_c   1.000
_cell.angle_alpha   90.00
_cell.angle_beta   90.00
_cell.angle_gamma   90.00
#
_symmetry.space_group_name_H-M   'P 1'
#
loop_
_entity.id
_entity.type
_entity.pdbx_description
1 polymer ?
#
loop_
_entity_poly.entity_id
_entity_poly.type
_entity_poly.pdbx_seq_one_letter_code
_entity_poly.pdbx_strand_id
1 'polypeptide(L)'
;MKIQNISCLLTILTTSRLACAYNVFYCGNTAITDEHVRTAYNNALNSAIPGYPRSYKNDDIAYNTTLKIYPLFLNGETRINSSYQCYLAWVGQEIAWGVVIISDMGTQSCERVDFEPFLQLSTIVFG
;
A
#
# COMPACT_ATOMS: atom_id res chain seq x y z
N MET A 1 -7.32 -52.11 12.58
CA MET A 1 -6.73 -51.16 13.53
C MET A 1 -6.27 -49.95 12.73
N LYS A 2 -6.70 -48.75 13.13
CA LYS A 2 -6.71 -47.49 12.36
C LYS A 2 -5.29 -46.93 12.14
N ILE A 3 -4.91 -46.69 10.89
CA ILE A 3 -3.88 -45.68 10.55
C ILE A 3 -4.67 -44.46 10.08
N GLN A 4 -5.13 -43.67 11.06
CA GLN A 4 -5.69 -42.34 10.84
C GLN A 4 -4.54 -41.33 10.93
N ASN A 5 -4.55 -40.36 10.01
CA ASN A 5 -3.86 -39.07 10.09
C ASN A 5 -2.34 -39.00 9.92
N ILE A 6 -1.82 -39.39 8.76
CA ILE A 6 -0.56 -38.80 8.23
C ILE A 6 -0.85 -37.67 7.22
N SER A 7 -2.08 -37.53 6.70
CA SER A 7 -2.43 -36.44 5.78
C SER A 7 -2.53 -35.05 6.44
N CYS A 8 -2.66 -34.96 7.76
CA CYS A 8 -2.63 -33.67 8.48
C CYS A 8 -1.22 -33.12 8.71
N LEU A 9 -0.17 -33.94 8.71
CA LEU A 9 1.20 -33.44 8.97
C LEU A 9 1.81 -32.77 7.72
N LEU A 10 1.39 -33.18 6.52
CA LEU A 10 1.89 -32.62 5.26
C LEU A 10 1.16 -31.34 4.83
N THR A 11 0.00 -31.03 5.39
CA THR A 11 -0.70 -29.76 5.16
C THR A 11 -0.12 -28.62 6.00
N ILE A 12 0.54 -28.92 7.12
CA ILE A 12 1.12 -27.90 8.02
C ILE A 12 2.47 -27.38 7.48
N LEU A 13 3.22 -28.18 6.70
CA LEU A 13 4.51 -27.78 6.12
C LEU A 13 4.40 -27.06 4.77
N THR A 14 3.25 -27.10 4.10
CA THR A 14 3.01 -26.41 2.82
C THR A 14 2.19 -25.13 2.96
N THR A 15 1.42 -24.98 4.04
CA THR A 15 0.65 -23.76 4.30
C THR A 15 1.43 -22.69 5.07
N SER A 16 2.52 -23.05 5.75
CA SER A 16 3.31 -22.14 6.60
C SER A 16 4.20 -21.14 5.82
N ARG A 17 4.20 -21.18 4.49
CA ARG A 17 4.83 -20.16 3.62
C ARG A 17 3.84 -19.39 2.74
N LEU A 18 2.53 -19.70 2.84
CA LEU A 18 1.45 -18.88 2.27
C LEU A 18 0.85 -17.93 3.32
N ALA A 19 1.56 -17.67 4.41
CA ALA A 19 1.51 -16.33 5.01
C ALA A 19 2.21 -15.41 4.01
N CYS A 20 1.49 -15.04 2.95
CA CYS A 20 1.94 -14.06 1.97
C CYS A 20 2.52 -12.89 2.76
N ALA A 21 3.68 -12.40 2.37
CA ALA A 21 4.19 -11.13 2.87
C ALA A 21 3.22 -10.03 2.42
N TYR A 22 2.13 -9.90 3.16
CA TYR A 22 1.14 -8.86 2.97
C TYR A 22 1.79 -7.59 3.50
N ASN A 23 2.19 -6.68 2.64
CA ASN A 23 2.64 -5.39 3.11
C ASN A 23 1.43 -4.70 3.72
N VAL A 24 1.49 -4.48 5.03
CA VAL A 24 0.55 -3.63 5.74
C VAL A 24 1.25 -2.32 6.01
N PHE A 25 0.63 -1.22 5.60
CA PHE A 25 1.02 0.14 5.99
C PHE A 25 0.03 0.63 7.04
N TYR A 26 0.53 1.18 8.13
CA TYR A 26 -0.28 1.85 9.14
C TYR A 26 -0.27 3.35 8.91
N CYS A 27 -1.42 3.87 8.49
CA CYS A 27 -1.70 5.29 8.39
C CYS A 27 -2.47 5.72 9.65
N GLY A 28 -1.75 6.03 10.73
CA GLY A 28 -2.35 6.16 12.06
C GLY A 28 -2.93 4.81 12.51
N ASN A 29 -4.21 4.78 12.85
CA ASN A 29 -4.91 3.54 13.24
C ASN A 29 -5.49 2.76 12.05
N THR A 30 -5.25 3.21 10.81
CA THR A 30 -5.83 2.60 9.61
C THR A 30 -4.80 1.69 8.95
N ALA A 31 -5.15 0.40 8.84
CA ALA A 31 -4.34 -0.58 8.11
C ALA A 31 -4.62 -0.51 6.60
N ILE A 32 -3.57 -0.33 5.82
CA ILE A 32 -3.60 -0.34 4.36
C ILE A 32 -2.91 -1.61 3.88
N THR A 33 -3.66 -2.48 3.21
CA THR A 33 -3.15 -3.76 2.71
C THR A 33 -2.64 -3.63 1.28
N ASP A 34 -1.90 -4.64 0.81
CA ASP A 34 -1.51 -4.77 -0.60
C ASP A 34 -2.71 -4.72 -1.57
N GLU A 35 -3.88 -5.20 -1.15
CA GLU A 35 -5.09 -5.15 -1.99
C GLU A 35 -5.55 -3.70 -2.20
N HIS A 36 -5.49 -2.86 -1.17
CA HIS A 36 -5.79 -1.43 -1.30
C HIS A 36 -4.81 -0.76 -2.26
N VAL A 37 -3.51 -1.03 -2.10
CA VAL A 37 -2.45 -0.49 -2.96
C VAL A 37 -2.65 -0.92 -4.41
N ARG A 38 -2.85 -2.21 -4.66
CA ARG A 38 -3.07 -2.77 -5.99
C ARG A 38 -4.30 -2.17 -6.66
N THR A 39 -5.39 -2.04 -5.91
CA THR A 39 -6.64 -1.47 -6.41
C THR A 39 -6.45 -0.01 -6.80
N ALA A 40 -5.85 0.81 -5.93
CA ALA A 40 -5.55 2.21 -6.25
C ALA A 40 -4.61 2.34 -7.44
N TYR A 41 -3.59 1.48 -7.54
CA TYR A 41 -2.67 1.46 -8.66
C TYR A 41 -3.38 1.12 -9.98
N ASN A 42 -4.18 0.05 -10.00
CA ASN A 42 -4.97 -0.33 -11.18
C ASN A 42 -5.97 0.76 -11.57
N ASN A 43 -6.59 1.42 -10.59
CA ASN A 43 -7.48 2.55 -10.85
C ASN A 43 -6.73 3.76 -11.40
N ALA A 44 -5.52 4.04 -10.92
CA ALA A 44 -4.69 5.12 -11.46
C ALA A 44 -4.38 4.92 -12.96
N LEU A 45 -4.20 3.67 -13.41
CA LEU A 45 -3.94 3.34 -14.81
C LEU A 45 -5.21 3.27 -15.68
N ASN A 46 -6.24 2.60 -15.18
CA ASN A 46 -7.39 2.18 -16.01
C ASN A 46 -8.67 2.98 -15.73
N SER A 47 -8.74 3.71 -14.63
CA SER A 47 -9.95 4.42 -14.16
C SER A 47 -9.57 5.68 -13.40
N ALA A 48 -8.76 6.51 -14.05
CA ALA A 48 -8.33 7.80 -13.51
C ALA A 48 -9.55 8.67 -13.17
N ILE A 49 -9.53 9.26 -11.98
CA ILE A 49 -10.56 10.20 -11.52
C ILE A 49 -10.11 11.64 -11.79
N PRO A 50 -11.02 12.63 -11.84
CA PRO A 50 -10.65 14.02 -12.10
C PRO A 50 -9.52 14.51 -11.18
N GLY A 51 -8.43 14.95 -11.79
CA GLY A 51 -7.27 15.46 -11.07
C GLY A 51 -6.30 14.40 -10.50
N TYR A 52 -6.50 13.10 -10.79
CA TYR A 52 -5.58 12.04 -10.36
C TYR A 52 -5.32 11.01 -11.48
N PRO A 53 -4.10 10.42 -11.57
CA PRO A 53 -2.96 10.69 -10.69
C PRO A 53 -2.38 12.09 -10.91
N ARG A 54 -2.00 12.78 -9.82
CA ARG A 54 -1.38 14.12 -9.88
C ARG A 54 0.07 14.08 -9.46
N SER A 55 0.83 15.03 -10.00
CA SER A 55 2.14 15.36 -9.47
C SER A 55 2.01 15.99 -8.08
N TYR A 56 2.90 15.62 -7.18
CA TYR A 56 2.94 16.09 -5.81
C TYR A 56 4.40 16.20 -5.36
N LYS A 57 4.77 17.35 -4.78
CA LYS A 57 6.13 17.58 -4.26
C LYS A 57 6.02 17.88 -2.76
N ASN A 58 6.73 17.09 -1.97
CA ASN A 58 6.88 17.30 -0.55
C ASN A 58 8.26 16.77 -0.15
N ASP A 59 9.13 17.68 0.30
CA ASP A 59 10.53 17.34 0.59
C ASP A 59 10.68 16.52 1.89
N ASP A 60 9.68 16.51 2.77
CA ASP A 60 9.64 15.67 3.98
C ASP A 60 9.38 14.19 3.64
N ILE A 61 8.68 13.94 2.52
CA ILE A 61 8.39 12.59 2.03
C ILE A 61 9.46 12.13 1.04
N ALA A 62 9.82 12.99 0.08
CA ALA A 62 10.77 12.66 -0.98
C ALA A 62 11.56 13.91 -1.38
N TYR A 63 12.75 14.04 -0.78
CA TYR A 63 13.62 15.20 -0.96
C TYR A 63 13.93 15.47 -2.43
N ASN A 64 13.66 16.70 -2.87
CA ASN A 64 13.91 17.19 -4.23
C ASN A 64 13.33 16.30 -5.34
N THR A 65 12.26 15.57 -5.05
CA THR A 65 11.68 14.60 -5.96
C THR A 65 10.18 14.86 -6.12
N THR A 66 9.69 14.80 -7.36
CA THR A 66 8.24 14.90 -7.62
C THR A 66 7.64 13.50 -7.62
N LEU A 67 6.68 13.27 -6.73
CA LEU A 67 5.89 12.06 -6.64
C LEU A 67 4.68 12.14 -7.58
N LYS A 68 4.17 10.98 -7.97
CA LYS A 68 2.78 10.81 -8.40
C LYS A 68 1.97 10.28 -7.22
N ILE A 69 0.77 10.80 -7.05
CA ILE A 69 -0.15 10.33 -6.01
C ILE A 69 -1.52 9.96 -6.59
N TYR A 70 -2.19 9.00 -5.96
CA TYR A 70 -3.56 8.59 -6.24
C TYR A 70 -4.28 8.20 -4.93
N PRO A 71 -5.53 8.62 -4.71
CA PRO A 71 -6.23 8.35 -3.45
C PRO A 71 -6.53 6.85 -3.27
N LEU A 72 -6.32 6.37 -2.05
CA LEU A 72 -6.75 5.05 -1.62
C LEU A 72 -8.16 5.18 -1.05
N PHE A 73 -9.15 4.69 -1.79
CA PHE A 73 -10.52 4.58 -1.28
C PHE A 73 -10.63 3.34 -0.40
N LEU A 74 -10.94 3.55 0.86
CA LEU A 74 -11.07 2.47 1.85
C LEU A 74 -12.55 2.19 2.09
N ASN A 75 -12.90 0.95 2.42
CA ASN A 75 -14.24 0.59 2.93
C ASN A 75 -15.43 1.10 2.08
N GLY A 76 -15.30 1.13 0.76
CA GLY A 76 -16.38 1.57 -0.14
C GLY A 76 -16.55 3.09 -0.26
N GLU A 77 -15.57 3.86 0.19
CA GLU A 77 -15.50 5.29 -0.08
C GLU A 77 -15.56 5.58 -1.59
N THR A 78 -16.30 6.63 -1.96
CA THR A 78 -16.44 7.06 -3.36
C THR A 78 -15.99 8.51 -3.56
N ARG A 79 -15.52 9.16 -2.48
CA ARG A 79 -15.15 10.57 -2.46
C ARG A 79 -13.89 10.75 -1.63
N ILE A 80 -13.07 11.70 -2.06
CA ILE A 80 -11.86 12.09 -1.36
C ILE A 80 -12.24 12.87 -0.10
N ASN A 81 -11.72 12.46 1.05
CA ASN A 81 -11.87 13.20 2.29
C ASN A 81 -10.80 14.29 2.38
N SER A 82 -11.20 15.57 2.32
CA SER A 82 -10.25 16.68 2.35
C SER A 82 -9.52 16.86 3.68
N SER A 83 -10.06 16.34 4.78
CA SER A 83 -9.46 16.47 6.12
C SER A 83 -8.43 15.38 6.40
N TYR A 84 -8.64 14.17 5.89
CA TYR A 84 -7.73 13.04 6.11
C TYR A 84 -7.90 12.01 5.00
N GLN A 85 -6.93 11.91 4.10
CA GLN A 85 -6.96 10.95 3.00
C GLN A 85 -5.63 10.22 2.86
N CYS A 86 -5.71 8.90 2.74
CA CYS A 86 -4.57 8.06 2.38
C CYS A 86 -4.38 8.09 0.86
N TYR A 87 -3.13 8.20 0.43
CA TYR A 87 -2.73 8.19 -0.97
C TYR A 87 -1.64 7.14 -1.20
N LEU A 88 -1.74 6.44 -2.31
CA LEU A 88 -0.61 5.75 -2.91
C LEU A 88 0.30 6.80 -3.54
N ALA A 89 1.59 6.80 -3.19
CA ALA A 89 2.60 7.68 -3.75
C ALA A 89 3.70 6.87 -4.43
N TRP A 90 4.16 7.30 -5.62
CA TRP A 90 5.23 6.62 -6.35
C TRP A 90 6.10 7.57 -7.18
N VAL A 91 7.31 7.12 -7.54
CA VAL A 91 8.29 7.82 -8.37
C VAL A 91 8.71 6.95 -9.55
N GLY A 92 8.93 7.59 -10.70
CA GLY A 92 9.45 6.94 -11.90
C GLY A 92 8.45 5.97 -12.53
N GLN A 93 8.97 4.96 -13.24
CA GLN A 93 8.19 3.85 -13.81
C GLN A 93 7.79 2.82 -12.72
N GLU A 94 7.24 3.29 -11.60
CA GLU A 94 6.58 2.44 -10.59
C GLU A 94 7.52 1.57 -9.72
N ILE A 95 8.83 1.79 -9.82
CA ILE A 95 9.85 1.03 -9.08
C ILE A 95 9.88 1.40 -7.59
N ALA A 96 9.43 2.62 -7.27
CA ALA A 96 9.54 3.23 -5.96
C ALA A 96 8.18 3.76 -5.51
N TRP A 97 7.59 3.17 -4.47
CA TRP A 97 6.27 3.58 -3.97
C TRP A 97 6.16 3.44 -2.45
N GLY A 98 5.12 4.08 -1.90
CA GLY A 98 4.71 4.00 -0.51
C GLY A 98 3.30 4.55 -0.31
N VAL A 99 2.86 4.60 0.94
CA VAL A 99 1.56 5.17 1.30
C VAL A 99 1.78 6.40 2.17
N VAL A 100 1.03 7.47 1.90
CA VAL A 100 1.11 8.72 2.64
C VAL A 100 -0.29 9.19 3.05
N ILE A 101 -0.37 9.89 4.16
CA ILE A 101 -1.53 10.69 4.55
C ILE A 101 -1.27 12.12 4.07
N ILE A 102 -2.24 12.72 3.39
CA ILE A 102 -2.27 14.16 3.14
C ILE A 102 -3.50 14.72 3.85
N SER A 103 -3.27 15.68 4.73
CA SER A 103 -4.28 16.35 5.56
C SER A 103 -4.03 17.86 5.61
N ASP A 104 -4.94 18.59 6.24
CA ASP A 104 -4.79 20.01 6.55
C ASP A 104 -3.64 20.30 7.53
N MET A 105 -3.31 19.34 8.41
CA MET A 105 -2.21 19.43 9.37
C MET A 105 -0.83 19.12 8.76
N GLY A 106 -0.79 18.61 7.53
CA GLY A 106 0.45 18.26 6.85
C GLY A 106 0.40 16.89 6.19
N THR A 107 1.59 16.41 5.81
CA THR A 107 1.77 15.14 5.10
C THR A 107 2.67 14.22 5.91
N GLN A 108 2.31 12.94 5.96
CA GLN A 108 3.02 11.94 6.73
C GLN A 108 3.12 10.63 5.95
N SER A 109 4.29 10.00 5.98
CA SER A 109 4.49 8.64 5.48
C SER A 109 3.86 7.62 6.42
N CYS A 110 3.16 6.64 5.86
CA CYS A 110 2.61 5.53 6.64
C CYS A 110 3.68 4.46 6.88
N GLU A 111 3.71 3.94 8.10
CA GLU A 111 4.74 2.98 8.53
C GLU A 111 4.43 1.59 7.99
N ARG A 112 5.42 0.92 7.40
CA ARG A 112 5.27 -0.46 6.91
C ARG A 112 5.68 -1.42 8.03
N VAL A 113 4.87 -2.44 8.26
CA VAL A 113 5.02 -3.38 9.40
C VAL A 113 6.34 -4.19 9.38
N ASP A 114 6.99 -4.29 8.23
CA ASP A 114 8.17 -5.15 8.04
C ASP A 114 9.49 -4.40 7.79
N PHE A 115 9.53 -3.06 7.85
CA PHE A 115 10.75 -2.29 7.55
C PHE A 115 10.92 -1.04 8.44
N GLU A 116 12.17 -0.80 8.85
CA GLU A 116 12.69 0.40 9.55
C GLU A 116 12.10 1.73 9.00
N PRO A 117 12.00 2.79 9.83
CA PRO A 117 11.16 3.98 9.63
C PRO A 117 11.55 4.92 8.46
N PHE A 118 12.52 4.56 7.64
CA PHE A 118 12.81 5.25 6.39
C PHE A 118 12.00 4.59 5.27
N LEU A 119 11.47 5.38 4.32
CA LEU A 119 10.86 4.86 3.08
C LEU A 119 11.83 3.92 2.36
N GLN A 120 11.82 2.63 2.70
CA GLN A 120 12.45 1.59 1.93
C GLN A 120 11.44 1.16 0.88
N LEU A 121 11.62 1.80 -0.27
CA LEU A 121 10.86 1.64 -1.49
C LEU A 121 10.75 0.15 -1.85
N SER A 122 9.55 -0.40 -1.75
CA SER A 122 9.24 -1.75 -2.24
C SER A 122 9.17 -1.75 -3.75
N THR A 123 9.60 -2.85 -4.41
CA THR A 123 9.30 -3.08 -5.82
C THR A 123 7.88 -3.62 -5.94
N ILE A 124 7.06 -3.03 -6.81
CA ILE A 124 5.78 -3.64 -7.19
C ILE A 124 6.08 -4.84 -8.10
N VAL A 125 5.85 -6.06 -7.60
CA VAL A 125 5.90 -7.27 -8.42
C VAL A 125 4.48 -7.82 -8.49
N PHE A 126 3.81 -7.60 -9.63
CA PHE A 126 2.58 -8.31 -9.95
C PHE A 126 2.94 -9.57 -10.74
N GLY A 127 2.55 -10.72 -10.21
CA GLY A 127 2.59 -12.01 -10.93
C GLY A 127 1.38 -12.21 -11.82
#